data_AF-K1UE04-F1
#
_entry.id   AF-K1UE04-F1
#
_cell.length_a   1.000
_cell.length_b   1.000
_cell.length_c   1.000
_cell.angle_alpha   90.00
_cell.angle_beta   90.00
_cell.angle_gamma   90.00
#
_symmetry.space_group_name_H-M   'P 1'
#
loop_
_entity.id
_entity.type
_entity.pdbx_description
1 polymer ?
#
loop_
_entity_poly.entity_id
_entity_poly.type
_entity_poly.pdbx_seq_one_letter_code
_entity_poly.pdbx_strand_id
1 'polypeptide(L)'
;ASEFHVTLWNLNFEGNDNNTATDKASQEVEFIKEPIEFTKEFIKEPMEFTKEFIKASRQIYKLISMNPKVSTVQMADSMGLSTRQVLKYLKRLQALDKIARVGGRKMGEWKIIDEEYEGFFDRI
;
A
#
# COMPACT_ATOMS: atom_id res chain seq x y z
N ALA A 1 38.44 47.81 2.31
CA ALA A 1 37.36 47.16 1.54
C ALA A 1 37.11 45.80 2.18
N SER A 2 35.86 45.47 2.51
CA SER A 2 35.50 44.22 3.18
C SER A 2 35.42 43.09 2.15
N GLU A 3 36.24 42.06 2.30
CA GLU A 3 36.30 40.90 1.40
C GLU A 3 35.26 39.87 1.85
N PHE A 4 34.35 39.48 0.96
CA PHE A 4 33.32 38.48 1.24
C PHE A 4 33.70 37.16 0.60
N HIS A 5 33.83 36.11 1.41
CA HIS A 5 33.96 34.75 0.92
C HIS A 5 32.58 34.13 0.76
N VAL A 6 32.23 33.77 -0.47
CA VAL A 6 31.01 33.03 -0.79
C VAL A 6 31.37 31.56 -0.95
N THR A 7 30.83 30.71 -0.08
CA THR A 7 30.90 29.25 -0.25
C THR A 7 29.70 28.80 -1.07
N LEU A 8 29.96 28.39 -2.32
CA LEU A 8 28.96 27.73 -3.18
C LEU A 8 28.85 26.27 -2.76
N TRP A 9 27.68 25.87 -2.28
CA TRP A 9 27.38 24.47 -2.01
C TRP A 9 27.14 23.72 -3.32
N ASN A 10 27.96 22.72 -3.61
CA ASN A 10 27.75 21.82 -4.73
C ASN A 10 26.71 20.75 -4.33
N LEU A 11 25.46 20.94 -4.73
CA LEU A 11 24.38 19.97 -4.51
C LEU A 11 24.36 18.97 -5.67
N ASN A 12 25.20 17.94 -5.58
CA ASN A 12 25.00 16.73 -6.40
C ASN A 12 23.95 15.86 -5.70
N PHE A 13 22.67 16.19 -5.92
CA PHE A 13 21.53 15.34 -5.57
C PHE A 13 21.38 14.30 -6.68
N GLU A 14 21.96 13.11 -6.48
CA GLU A 14 21.68 11.97 -7.35
C GLU A 14 20.24 11.49 -7.11
N GLY A 15 19.32 12.05 -7.90
CA GLY A 15 18.03 11.46 -8.17
C GLY A 15 18.23 10.26 -9.09
N ASN A 16 18.19 9.06 -8.54
CA ASN A 16 18.17 7.83 -9.33
C ASN A 16 16.72 7.49 -9.67
N ASP A 17 16.28 7.97 -10.83
CA ASP A 17 15.07 7.50 -11.52
C ASP A 17 15.40 7.18 -12.99
N ASN A 18 15.48 5.88 -13.25
CA ASN A 18 14.97 5.16 -14.43
C ASN A 18 15.73 5.21 -15.77
N ASN A 19 15.71 4.02 -16.39
CA ASN A 19 15.43 3.76 -17.82
C ASN A 19 16.62 3.30 -18.69
N THR A 20 16.89 2.00 -18.72
CA THR A 20 17.45 1.34 -19.91
C THR A 20 16.32 0.67 -20.67
N ALA A 21 15.99 1.28 -21.80
CA ALA A 21 15.13 0.74 -22.83
C ALA A 21 15.65 -0.62 -23.32
N THR A 22 14.75 -1.58 -23.51
CA THR A 22 14.87 -2.54 -24.62
C THR A 22 13.46 -2.87 -25.09
N ASP A 23 13.18 -2.42 -26.31
CA ASP A 23 11.97 -2.68 -27.07
C ASP A 23 11.70 -4.18 -27.24
N LYS A 24 10.43 -4.59 -27.33
CA LYS A 24 9.77 -4.92 -28.62
C LYS A 24 8.40 -5.57 -28.39
N ALA A 25 7.53 -5.25 -29.36
CA ALA A 25 6.43 -6.06 -29.88
C ALA A 25 5.12 -6.11 -29.07
N SER A 26 4.24 -5.18 -29.44
CA SER A 26 2.91 -5.48 -29.98
C SER A 26 2.10 -6.57 -29.27
N GLN A 27 1.09 -6.12 -28.52
CA GLN A 27 -0.28 -6.54 -28.78
C GLN A 27 -1.25 -5.53 -28.16
N GLU A 28 -1.97 -4.86 -29.04
CA GLU A 28 -3.22 -4.20 -28.75
C GLU A 28 -4.16 -5.25 -28.16
N VAL A 29 -4.31 -5.24 -26.84
CA VAL A 29 -5.43 -5.91 -26.18
C VAL A 29 -6.31 -4.80 -25.67
N GLU A 30 -7.41 -4.66 -26.38
CA GLU A 30 -8.50 -3.73 -26.14
C GLU A 30 -8.74 -3.60 -24.63
N PHE A 31 -8.46 -2.40 -24.15
CA PHE A 31 -8.80 -1.94 -22.82
C PHE A 31 -10.32 -1.93 -22.69
N ILE A 32 -10.91 -3.11 -22.47
CA ILE A 32 -12.27 -3.24 -21.98
C ILE A 32 -12.21 -2.72 -20.56
N LYS A 33 -12.54 -1.43 -20.50
CA LYS A 33 -12.71 -0.60 -19.33
C LYS A 33 -13.93 -1.11 -18.58
N GLU A 34 -13.83 -2.29 -17.98
CA GLU A 34 -14.83 -2.71 -17.00
C GLU A 34 -14.68 -1.76 -15.80
N PRO A 35 -15.71 -0.95 -15.50
CA PRO A 35 -15.67 -0.08 -14.35
C PRO A 35 -15.71 -0.99 -13.14
N ILE A 36 -14.53 -1.24 -12.58
CA ILE A 36 -14.36 -1.88 -11.29
C ILE A 36 -15.36 -1.19 -10.35
N GLU A 37 -16.34 -1.94 -9.85
CA GLU A 37 -17.42 -1.46 -8.98
C GLU A 37 -16.90 -0.98 -7.59
N PHE A 38 -15.59 -0.74 -7.47
CA PHE A 38 -14.90 -0.15 -6.34
C PHE A 38 -15.20 1.35 -6.13
N THR A 39 -16.09 1.95 -6.92
CA THR A 39 -16.27 3.41 -6.99
C THR A 39 -17.51 3.95 -6.30
N LYS A 40 -18.40 3.13 -5.74
CA LYS A 40 -19.64 3.69 -5.19
C LYS A 40 -19.45 4.58 -3.96
N GLU A 41 -18.31 4.52 -3.27
CA GLU A 41 -18.05 5.38 -2.10
C GLU A 41 -16.61 5.91 -2.02
N PHE A 42 -15.95 6.10 -3.18
CA PHE A 42 -14.58 6.60 -3.20
C PHE A 42 -14.54 8.13 -3.00
N ILE A 43 -14.56 8.53 -1.73
CA ILE A 43 -14.30 9.90 -1.26
C ILE A 43 -12.92 10.33 -1.80
N LYS A 44 -12.92 11.17 -2.85
CA LYS A 44 -12.09 12.39 -3.04
C LYS A 44 -10.67 12.42 -2.42
N GLU A 45 -9.93 11.31 -2.42
CA GLU A 45 -8.53 11.23 -1.96
C GLU A 45 -7.58 11.14 -3.16
N PRO A 46 -6.36 11.71 -3.06
CA PRO A 46 -5.40 11.69 -4.16
C PRO A 46 -5.09 10.26 -4.60
N MET A 47 -5.13 10.03 -5.91
CA MET A 47 -4.96 8.72 -6.57
C MET A 47 -3.72 7.95 -6.08
N GLU A 48 -2.63 8.63 -5.74
CA GLU A 48 -1.39 7.98 -5.24
C GLU A 48 -1.62 7.18 -3.94
N PHE A 49 -2.51 7.67 -3.07
CA PHE A 49 -2.85 6.98 -1.83
C PHE A 49 -3.58 5.65 -2.08
N THR A 50 -4.21 5.48 -3.24
CA THR A 50 -4.89 4.22 -3.59
C THR A 50 -3.91 3.11 -3.92
N LYS A 51 -2.85 3.39 -4.68
CA LYS A 51 -1.88 2.37 -5.10
C LYS A 51 -1.08 1.85 -3.91
N GLU A 52 -0.58 2.76 -3.07
CA GLU A 52 0.13 2.40 -1.84
C GLU A 52 -0.77 1.64 -0.87
N PHE A 53 -2.01 2.10 -0.69
CA PHE A 53 -2.99 1.42 0.16
C PHE A 53 -3.31 0.02 -0.35
N ILE A 54 -3.56 -0.14 -1.66
CA ILE A 54 -3.83 -1.44 -2.26
C ILE A 54 -2.62 -2.36 -2.05
N LYS A 55 -1.38 -1.90 -2.30
CA LYS A 55 -0.15 -2.69 -2.06
C LYS A 55 -0.03 -3.12 -0.59
N ALA A 56 -0.20 -2.18 0.34
CA ALA A 56 -0.13 -2.47 1.77
C ALA A 56 -1.26 -3.40 2.22
N SER A 57 -2.47 -3.24 1.69
CA SER A 57 -3.61 -4.13 1.98
C SER A 57 -3.31 -5.57 1.57
N ARG A 58 -2.67 -5.80 0.41
CA ARG A 58 -2.21 -7.13 -0.02
C ARG A 58 -1.31 -7.79 1.02
N GLN A 59 -0.36 -7.02 1.54
CA GLN A 59 0.61 -7.52 2.50
C GLN A 59 -0.05 -7.80 3.85
N ILE A 60 -0.92 -6.91 4.33
CA ILE A 60 -1.71 -7.11 5.55
C ILE A 60 -2.53 -8.39 5.46
N TYR A 61 -3.22 -8.58 4.33
CA TYR A 61 -3.99 -9.77 4.03
C TYR A 61 -3.16 -11.05 4.10
N LYS A 62 -2.01 -11.06 3.41
CA LYS A 62 -1.05 -12.17 3.47
C LYS A 62 -0.58 -12.45 4.90
N LEU A 63 -0.31 -11.41 5.69
CA LEU A 63 0.16 -11.58 7.07
C LEU A 63 -0.93 -12.13 8.00
N ILE A 64 -2.18 -11.68 7.83
CA ILE A 64 -3.32 -12.17 8.61
C ILE A 64 -3.65 -13.62 8.25
N SER A 65 -3.60 -13.99 6.96
CA SER A 65 -3.85 -15.37 6.54
C SER A 65 -2.79 -16.35 7.04
N MET A 66 -1.53 -15.92 7.13
CA MET A 66 -0.45 -16.70 7.73
C MET A 66 -0.57 -16.77 9.26
N ASN A 67 -0.92 -15.67 9.92
CA ASN A 67 -1.05 -15.60 11.37
C ASN A 67 -2.15 -14.60 11.81
N PRO A 68 -3.34 -15.08 12.20
CA PRO A 68 -4.42 -14.22 12.67
C PRO A 68 -4.08 -13.40 13.93
N LYS A 69 -3.10 -13.84 14.74
CA LYS A 69 -2.67 -13.17 15.97
C LYS A 69 -1.58 -12.11 15.75
N VAL A 70 -1.18 -11.86 14.50
CA VAL A 70 -0.09 -10.94 14.19
C VAL A 70 -0.33 -9.55 14.81
N SER A 71 0.72 -9.00 15.43
CA SER A 71 0.71 -7.66 16.02
C SER A 71 0.98 -6.59 14.98
N THR A 72 0.45 -5.39 15.19
CA THR A 72 0.74 -4.21 14.35
C THR A 72 2.24 -3.93 14.23
N VAL A 73 3.02 -4.18 15.29
CA VAL A 73 4.48 -3.99 15.27
C VAL A 73 5.13 -4.98 14.32
N GLN A 74 4.76 -6.26 14.41
CA GLN A 74 5.27 -7.31 13.51
C GLN A 74 4.88 -7.06 12.05
N MET A 75 3.67 -6.55 11.81
CA MET A 75 3.25 -6.15 10.48
C MET A 75 4.13 -5.01 9.95
N ALA A 76 4.38 -3.98 10.77
CA ALA A 76 5.22 -2.84 10.42
C ALA A 76 6.64 -3.28 10.04
N ASP A 77 7.25 -4.15 10.85
CA ASP A 77 8.58 -4.71 10.61
C ASP A 77 8.63 -5.52 9.31
N SER A 78 7.60 -6.33 9.04
CA SER A 78 7.52 -7.17 7.84
C SER A 78 7.30 -6.38 6.54
N MET A 79 6.60 -5.24 6.62
CA MET A 79 6.28 -4.40 5.47
C MET A 79 7.27 -3.25 5.27
N GLY A 80 8.16 -2.98 6.24
CA GLY A 80 9.05 -1.82 6.21
C GLY A 80 8.32 -0.49 6.34
N LEU A 81 7.16 -0.48 7.01
CA LEU A 81 6.31 0.69 7.19
C LEU A 81 6.33 1.19 8.63
N SER A 82 5.98 2.46 8.85
CA SER A 82 5.77 2.96 10.21
C SER A 82 4.56 2.26 10.85
N THR A 83 4.66 1.92 12.14
CA THR A 83 3.53 1.38 12.92
C THR A 83 2.27 2.25 12.82
N ARG A 84 2.44 3.58 12.71
CA ARG A 84 1.34 4.53 12.52
C ARG A 84 0.66 4.38 11.16
N GLN A 85 1.43 4.13 10.10
CA GLN A 85 0.88 3.88 8.76
C GLN A 85 0.10 2.56 8.73
N VAL A 86 0.65 1.50 9.34
CA VAL A 86 -0.07 0.22 9.46
C VAL A 86 -1.38 0.38 10.21
N LEU A 87 -1.39 1.12 11.34
CA LEU A 87 -2.64 1.43 12.06
C LEU A 87 -3.63 2.21 11.20
N LYS A 88 -3.15 3.17 10.39
CA LYS A 88 -4.00 3.93 9.47
C LYS A 88 -4.67 2.98 8.45
N TYR A 89 -3.90 2.07 7.85
CA TYR A 89 -4.41 1.11 6.87
C TYR A 89 -5.36 0.09 7.49
N LEU A 90 -5.04 -0.45 8.67
CA LEU A 90 -5.93 -1.35 9.40
C LEU A 90 -7.27 -0.67 9.72
N LYS A 91 -7.24 0.57 10.23
CA LYS A 91 -8.48 1.34 10.49
C LYS A 91 -9.30 1.55 9.23
N ARG A 92 -8.65 1.79 8.10
CA ARG A 92 -9.35 1.93 6.82
C ARG A 92 -9.98 0.61 6.38
N LEU A 93 -9.27 -0.51 6.48
CA LEU A 93 -9.81 -1.83 6.17
C LEU A 93 -10.98 -2.21 7.09
N GLN A 94 -10.92 -1.82 8.36
CA GLN A 94 -12.02 -1.99 9.30
C GLN A 94 -13.23 -1.11 8.96
N ALA A 95 -13.00 0.14 8.55
CA ALA A 95 -14.08 1.04 8.13
C ALA A 95 -14.76 0.59 6.83
N LEU A 96 -14.08 -0.22 6.02
CA LEU A 96 -14.61 -0.84 4.81
C LEU A 96 -15.25 -2.21 5.09
N ASP A 97 -15.34 -2.63 6.36
CA ASP A 97 -15.83 -3.94 6.80
C ASP A 97 -15.11 -5.15 6.14
N LYS A 98 -13.89 -4.93 5.64
CA LYS A 98 -13.06 -5.96 5.00
C LYS A 98 -12.34 -6.85 6.01
N ILE A 99 -11.97 -6.27 7.16
CA ILE A 99 -11.34 -7.00 8.26
C ILE A 99 -11.98 -6.62 9.60
N ALA A 100 -11.98 -7.55 10.54
CA ALA A 100 -12.39 -7.29 11.91
C ALA A 100 -11.37 -7.84 12.91
N ARG A 101 -11.25 -7.18 14.07
CA ARG A 101 -10.50 -7.70 15.21
C ARG A 101 -11.50 -8.34 16.17
N VAL A 102 -11.47 -9.66 16.29
CA VAL A 102 -12.38 -10.42 17.17
C VAL A 102 -11.64 -10.85 18.41
N GLY A 103 -12.20 -10.57 19.60
CA GLY A 103 -11.66 -10.99 20.89
C GLY A 103 -11.22 -9.84 21.80
N GLY A 104 -10.59 -10.19 22.93
CA GLY A 104 -10.20 -9.22 23.96
C GLY A 104 -9.02 -8.33 23.57
N ARG A 105 -8.81 -7.23 24.31
CA ARG A 105 -7.76 -6.22 24.04
C ARG A 105 -6.35 -6.80 23.78
N LYS A 106 -5.99 -7.89 24.47
CA LYS A 106 -4.67 -8.54 24.39
C LYS A 106 -4.64 -9.81 23.54
N MET A 107 -5.76 -10.51 23.39
CA MET A 107 -5.86 -11.83 22.75
C MET A 107 -6.70 -11.80 21.47
N GLY A 108 -7.06 -10.61 20.98
CA GLY A 108 -7.84 -10.50 19.75
C GLY A 108 -7.09 -11.14 18.57
N GLU A 109 -7.85 -11.62 17.60
CA GLU A 109 -7.38 -12.17 16.33
C GLU A 109 -7.95 -11.33 15.21
N TRP A 110 -7.16 -11.13 14.16
CA TRP A 110 -7.63 -10.53 12.91
C TRP A 110 -8.39 -11.58 12.11
N LYS A 111 -9.60 -11.23 11.66
CA LYS A 111 -10.41 -12.02 10.73
C LYS A 111 -10.63 -11.21 9.47
N ILE A 112 -10.54 -11.89 8.35
CA ILE A 112 -10.83 -11.34 7.02
C ILE A 112 -12.28 -11.68 6.72
N ILE A 113 -13.08 -10.67 6.41
CA ILE A 113 -14.51 -10.78 6.07
C ILE A 113 -14.73 -10.45 4.59
N ASP A 114 -13.75 -9.81 3.95
CA ASP A 114 -13.78 -9.37 2.55
C ASP A 114 -14.14 -10.53 1.60
N GLU A 115 -15.32 -10.46 0.97
CA GLU A 115 -15.81 -11.46 0.01
C GLU A 115 -14.99 -11.48 -1.28
N GLU A 116 -14.35 -10.35 -1.62
CA GLU A 116 -13.48 -10.19 -2.79
C GLU A 116 -12.06 -10.70 -2.55
N TYR A 117 -11.76 -11.17 -1.35
CA TYR A 117 -10.41 -11.55 -0.91
C TYR A 117 -9.78 -12.65 -1.79
N GLU A 118 -10.55 -13.67 -2.16
CA GLU A 118 -10.05 -14.82 -2.91
C GLU A 118 -9.65 -14.44 -4.35
N GLY A 119 -10.48 -13.66 -5.04
CA GLY A 119 -10.21 -13.23 -6.43
C GLY A 119 -9.06 -12.22 -6.59
N PHE A 120 -8.43 -11.82 -5.48
CA PHE A 120 -7.34 -10.86 -5.45
C PHE A 120 -5.96 -11.50 -5.63
N PHE A 121 -5.79 -12.78 -5.29
CA PHE A 121 -4.53 -13.51 -5.44
C PHE A 121 -4.41 -14.20 -6.80
N ASP A 122 -5.53 -14.47 -7.47
CA ASP A 122 -5.57 -15.22 -8.73
C ASP A 122 -5.19 -14.39 -9.97
N ARG A 123 -5.08 -13.05 -9.85
CA ARG A 123 -4.60 -12.18 -10.92
C ARG A 123 -3.07 -12.05 -10.86
N ILE A 124 -2.35 -13.08 -11.28
CA ILE A 124 -0.90 -13.05 -11.52
C ILE A 124 -0.62 -13.62 -12.91
#